data_AF-Q8RV96-F1
#
_entry.id   AF-Q8RV96-F1
#
_cell.length_a   1.000
_cell.length_b   1.000
_cell.length_c   1.000
_cell.angle_alpha   90.00
_cell.angle_beta   90.00
_cell.angle_gamma   90.00
#
_symmetry.space_group_name_H-M   'P 1'
#
loop_
_entity.id
_entity.type
_entity.pdbx_description
1 polymer ?
#
loop_
_entity_poly.entity_id
_entity_poly.type
_entity_poly.pdbx_seq_one_letter_code
_entity_poly.pdbx_strand_id
1 'polypeptide(L)'
;SFYQLIHQGRVIPCDFIGVVKSQQPVYLKGEVVNNHDELMSNFFAQPDALAYGKTPEQLKKENVSEHLIPHKTFTGNRPSISILLPTLDAYRIGQLLAIYEHRVAVQGFVWGINSFDQWGVELGKSLATQVRKQLHASRVKGEPVEGFNFSTKTLLTRYLEATSDVPT
;
A
#
# COMPACT_ATOMS: atom_id res chain seq x y z
N SER A 1 -3.58 3.01 -10.39
CA SER A 1 -4.83 2.70 -9.68
C SER A 1 -5.31 3.87 -8.82
N PHE A 2 -4.57 4.30 -7.80
CA PHE A 2 -5.02 5.32 -6.82
C PHE A 2 -4.42 6.74 -7.01
N TYR A 3 -3.73 7.00 -8.13
CA TYR A 3 -3.05 8.28 -8.39
C TYR A 3 -4.00 9.48 -8.48
N GLN A 4 -5.27 9.27 -8.84
CA GLN A 4 -6.32 10.28 -8.74
C GLN A 4 -6.41 10.87 -7.33
N LEU A 5 -6.42 10.00 -6.31
CA LEU A 5 -6.45 10.42 -4.91
C LEU A 5 -5.14 11.09 -4.51
N ILE A 6 -4.00 10.58 -4.96
CA ILE A 6 -2.69 11.17 -4.64
C ILE A 6 -2.57 12.58 -5.23
N HIS A 7 -3.10 12.82 -6.42
CA HIS A 7 -2.98 14.10 -7.13
C HIS A 7 -4.02 15.16 -6.71
N GLN A 8 -5.25 14.77 -6.42
CA GLN A 8 -6.34 15.73 -6.16
C GLN A 8 -7.05 15.50 -4.82
N GLY A 9 -6.78 14.38 -4.15
CA GLY A 9 -7.27 14.11 -2.80
C GLY A 9 -6.26 14.51 -1.72
N ARG A 10 -6.23 13.72 -0.64
CA ARG A 10 -5.32 13.92 0.50
C ARG A 10 -3.86 13.84 0.06
N VAL A 11 -3.01 14.65 0.70
CA VAL A 11 -1.57 14.60 0.44
C VAL A 11 -0.99 13.30 1.00
N ILE A 12 -0.32 12.54 0.15
CA ILE A 12 0.38 11.29 0.51
C ILE A 12 1.81 11.40 -0.04
N PRO A 13 2.83 11.53 0.82
CA PRO A 13 4.22 11.52 0.37
C PRO A 13 4.55 10.22 -0.36
N CYS A 14 5.25 10.33 -1.50
CA CYS A 14 5.53 9.17 -2.36
C CYS A 14 7.03 8.91 -2.51
N ASP A 15 7.44 7.66 -2.36
CA ASP A 15 8.79 7.19 -2.73
C ASP A 15 8.71 6.54 -4.12
N PHE A 16 9.34 7.14 -5.13
CA PHE A 16 9.47 6.60 -6.47
C PHE A 16 10.81 5.85 -6.58
N ILE A 17 10.77 4.58 -6.95
CA ILE A 17 11.96 3.76 -7.16
C ILE A 17 11.99 3.32 -8.62
N GLY A 18 13.00 3.79 -9.36
CA GLY A 18 13.21 3.49 -10.77
C GLY A 18 14.48 2.66 -10.98
N VAL A 19 14.58 2.00 -12.14
CA VAL A 19 15.77 1.24 -12.53
C VAL A 19 16.16 1.68 -13.94
N VAL A 20 17.44 1.97 -14.18
CA VAL A 20 17.92 2.47 -15.48
C VAL A 20 17.83 1.41 -16.56
N LYS A 21 18.12 0.13 -16.25
CA LYS A 21 18.10 -0.97 -17.22
C LYS A 21 17.01 -1.98 -16.90
N SER A 22 16.17 -2.28 -17.88
CA SER A 22 15.22 -3.40 -17.81
C SER A 22 15.93 -4.74 -17.66
N GLN A 23 15.34 -5.64 -16.88
CA GLN A 23 15.75 -7.05 -16.82
C GLN A 23 15.41 -7.81 -18.11
N GLN A 24 14.40 -7.32 -18.87
CA GLN A 24 13.92 -7.87 -20.14
C GLN A 24 13.64 -6.71 -21.10
N PRO A 25 14.67 -6.17 -21.77
CA PRO A 25 14.50 -5.03 -22.65
C PRO A 25 13.75 -5.45 -23.92
N VAL A 26 12.75 -4.66 -24.33
CA VAL A 26 11.92 -4.91 -25.52
C VAL A 26 12.02 -3.72 -26.46
N TYR A 27 12.36 -4.00 -27.71
CA TYR A 27 12.48 -3.01 -28.79
C TYR A 27 11.67 -3.50 -29.98
N LEU A 28 10.63 -2.74 -30.36
CA LEU A 28 9.80 -3.05 -31.52
C LEU A 28 10.05 -2.02 -32.62
N LYS A 29 10.17 -2.50 -33.86
CA LYS A 29 10.39 -1.62 -35.01
C LYS A 29 9.15 -0.76 -35.26
N GLY A 30 9.34 0.55 -35.37
CA GLY A 30 8.26 1.52 -35.62
C GLY A 30 7.72 2.19 -34.36
N GLU A 31 8.10 1.73 -33.17
CA GLU A 31 7.79 2.40 -31.91
C GLU A 31 8.70 3.62 -31.69
N VAL A 32 8.15 4.67 -31.07
CA VAL A 32 8.85 5.95 -30.83
C VAL A 32 9.97 5.79 -29.80
N VAL A 33 9.71 5.00 -28.75
CA VAL A 33 10.66 4.66 -27.69
C VAL A 33 10.54 3.18 -27.34
N ASN A 34 11.54 2.63 -26.66
CA ASN A 34 11.47 1.27 -26.17
C ASN A 34 10.55 1.16 -24.95
N ASN A 35 10.08 -0.04 -24.61
CA ASN A 35 9.11 -0.25 -23.53
C ASN A 35 9.61 0.23 -22.16
N HIS A 36 10.92 0.17 -21.91
CA HIS A 36 11.50 0.64 -20.64
C HIS A 36 11.55 2.17 -20.58
N ASP A 37 11.83 2.83 -21.68
CA ASP A 37 11.77 4.30 -21.76
C ASP A 37 10.34 4.80 -21.60
N GLU A 38 9.34 4.08 -22.15
CA GLU A 38 7.91 4.40 -21.95
C GLU A 38 7.49 4.27 -20.47
N LEU A 39 8.02 3.27 -19.76
CA LEU A 39 7.84 3.16 -18.31
C LEU A 39 8.53 4.32 -17.57
N MET A 40 9.78 4.63 -17.93
CA MET A 40 10.58 5.65 -17.25
C MET A 40 10.08 7.08 -17.52
N SER A 41 9.42 7.33 -18.65
CA SER A 41 8.76 8.63 -18.92
C SER A 41 7.76 8.97 -17.80
N ASN A 42 7.00 7.99 -17.34
CA ASN A 42 6.06 8.13 -16.23
C ASN A 42 6.79 8.30 -14.89
N PHE A 43 7.90 7.57 -14.66
CA PHE A 43 8.71 7.73 -13.45
C PHE A 43 9.20 9.17 -13.25
N PHE A 44 9.64 9.83 -14.33
CA PHE A 44 10.09 11.22 -14.25
C PHE A 44 8.93 12.22 -14.21
N ALA A 45 7.86 11.99 -14.98
CA ALA A 45 6.74 12.92 -15.05
C ALA A 45 5.92 13.02 -13.76
N GLN A 46 5.78 11.91 -13.01
CA GLN A 46 4.88 11.87 -11.86
C GLN A 46 5.35 12.70 -10.65
N PRO A 47 6.63 12.63 -10.20
CA PRO A 47 7.16 13.51 -9.16
C PRO A 47 6.98 14.99 -9.51
N ASP A 48 7.25 15.38 -10.76
CA ASP A 48 7.08 16.76 -11.23
C ASP A 48 5.61 17.18 -11.21
N ALA A 49 4.71 16.33 -11.69
CA ALA A 49 3.26 16.60 -11.64
C ALA A 49 2.77 16.77 -10.19
N LEU A 50 3.30 15.99 -9.24
CA LEU A 50 2.99 16.13 -7.82
C LEU A 50 3.56 17.41 -7.22
N ALA A 51 4.78 17.80 -7.60
CA ALA A 51 5.44 19.00 -7.09
C ALA A 51 4.81 20.28 -7.65
N TYR A 52 4.63 20.37 -8.96
CA TYR A 52 4.21 21.59 -9.64
C TYR A 52 2.70 21.70 -9.83
N GLY A 53 2.01 20.58 -10.00
CA GLY A 53 0.59 20.59 -10.34
C GLY A 53 0.29 21.34 -11.64
N LYS A 54 -0.90 21.94 -11.69
CA LYS A 54 -1.42 22.68 -12.83
C LYS A 54 -2.45 23.70 -12.35
N THR A 55 -2.14 24.99 -12.51
CA THR A 55 -2.91 26.09 -11.94
C THR A 55 -4.14 26.45 -12.79
N PRO A 56 -5.16 27.10 -12.20
CA PRO A 56 -6.30 27.63 -12.95
C PRO A 56 -5.90 28.52 -14.13
N GLU A 57 -4.86 29.35 -13.99
CA GLU A 57 -4.39 30.27 -15.03
C GLU A 57 -3.80 29.50 -16.22
N GLN A 58 -3.08 28.40 -15.96
CA GLN A 58 -2.58 27.51 -17.01
C GLN A 58 -3.75 26.85 -17.76
N LEU A 59 -4.78 26.38 -17.04
CA LEU A 59 -5.98 25.79 -17.65
C LEU A 59 -6.75 26.81 -18.50
N LYS A 60 -6.84 28.07 -18.07
CA LYS A 60 -7.44 29.15 -18.86
C LYS A 60 -6.68 29.41 -20.16
N LYS A 61 -5.34 29.41 -20.10
CA LYS A 61 -4.49 29.55 -21.29
C LYS A 61 -4.64 28.38 -22.28
N GLU A 62 -4.99 27.20 -21.78
CA GLU A 62 -5.31 26.01 -22.59
C GLU A 62 -6.77 25.97 -23.08
N ASN A 63 -7.53 27.06 -22.92
CA ASN A 63 -8.93 27.17 -23.32
C ASN A 63 -9.85 26.12 -22.66
N VAL A 64 -9.53 25.70 -21.43
CA VAL A 64 -10.44 24.86 -20.64
C VAL A 64 -11.66 25.69 -20.23
N SER A 65 -12.87 25.15 -20.47
CA SER A 65 -14.12 25.80 -20.08
C SER A 65 -14.14 26.14 -18.59
N GLU A 66 -14.61 27.33 -18.22
CA GLU A 66 -14.50 27.86 -16.84
C GLU A 66 -15.08 26.90 -15.78
N HIS A 67 -16.21 26.25 -16.08
CA HIS A 67 -16.85 25.29 -15.18
C HIS A 67 -16.04 24.00 -14.94
N LEU A 68 -15.08 23.66 -15.82
CA LEU A 68 -14.21 22.48 -15.67
C LEU A 68 -12.90 22.80 -14.96
N ILE A 69 -12.53 24.08 -14.81
CA ILE A 69 -11.26 24.49 -14.21
C ILE A 69 -11.07 23.91 -12.80
N PRO A 70 -12.06 23.98 -11.88
CA PRO A 70 -11.88 23.40 -10.54
C PRO A 70 -11.60 21.90 -10.58
N HIS A 71 -12.22 21.17 -11.50
CA HIS A 71 -12.06 19.72 -11.65
C HIS A 71 -10.73 19.31 -12.28
N LYS A 72 -10.13 20.19 -13.09
CA LYS A 72 -8.85 19.94 -13.78
C LYS A 72 -7.66 20.62 -13.10
N THR A 73 -7.88 21.34 -12.01
CA THR A 73 -6.81 21.97 -11.23
C THR A 73 -6.05 20.91 -10.44
N PHE A 74 -4.72 20.98 -10.49
CA PHE A 74 -3.82 20.19 -9.66
C PHE A 74 -3.05 21.16 -8.78
N THR A 75 -3.22 21.06 -7.47
CA THR A 75 -2.65 22.04 -6.53
C THR A 75 -1.12 21.99 -6.42
N GLY A 76 -0.49 20.91 -6.90
CA GLY A 76 0.92 20.65 -6.68
C GLY A 76 1.25 20.54 -5.19
N ASN A 77 2.50 20.85 -4.84
CA ASN A 77 3.05 20.83 -3.49
C ASN A 77 2.82 19.50 -2.75
N ARG A 78 2.93 18.38 -3.47
CA ARG A 78 2.81 17.03 -2.93
C ARG A 78 4.20 16.39 -2.90
N PRO A 79 4.73 16.07 -1.71
CA PRO A 79 6.13 15.70 -1.55
C PRO A 79 6.41 14.31 -2.15
N SER A 80 7.59 14.16 -2.74
CA SER A 80 8.10 12.88 -3.20
C SER A 80 9.61 12.77 -3.10
N ILE A 81 10.11 11.54 -3.06
CA ILE A 81 11.53 11.17 -3.12
C ILE A 81 11.71 10.25 -4.32
N SER A 82 12.78 10.43 -5.09
CA SER A 82 13.11 9.56 -6.22
C SER A 82 14.45 8.87 -6.00
N ILE A 83 14.45 7.53 -6.09
CA ILE A 83 15.63 6.67 -6.05
C ILE A 83 15.78 6.00 -7.42
N LEU A 84 16.94 6.16 -8.06
CA LEU A 84 17.20 5.57 -9.37
C LEU A 84 18.38 4.58 -9.28
N LEU A 85 18.10 3.30 -9.50
CA LEU A 85 19.09 2.22 -9.46
C LEU A 85 19.66 1.96 -10.87
N PRO A 86 20.96 1.66 -11.04
CA PRO A 86 21.51 1.37 -12.37
C PRO A 86 20.97 0.06 -12.98
N THR A 87 20.77 -0.96 -12.15
CA THR A 87 20.27 -2.30 -12.49
C THR A 87 19.54 -2.88 -11.29
N LEU A 88 18.64 -3.83 -11.52
CA LEU A 88 17.97 -4.58 -10.46
C LEU A 88 18.57 -5.99 -10.36
N ASP A 89 19.79 -6.06 -9.84
CA ASP A 89 20.49 -7.31 -9.53
C ASP A 89 20.53 -7.56 -8.01
N ALA A 90 20.97 -8.75 -7.60
CA ALA A 90 20.98 -9.17 -6.19
C ALA A 90 21.72 -8.18 -5.27
N TYR A 91 22.80 -7.56 -5.76
CA TYR A 91 23.56 -6.59 -4.98
C TYR A 91 22.73 -5.32 -4.75
N ARG A 92 22.12 -4.74 -5.79
CA ARG A 92 21.28 -3.52 -5.65
C ARG A 92 20.00 -3.79 -4.87
N ILE A 93 19.42 -4.99 -4.99
CA ILE A 93 18.28 -5.40 -4.16
C ILE A 93 18.69 -5.42 -2.68
N GLY A 94 19.86 -5.96 -2.35
CA GLY A 94 20.39 -5.92 -0.97
C GLY A 94 20.59 -4.49 -0.45
N GLN A 95 21.08 -3.57 -1.30
CA GLN A 95 21.18 -2.16 -0.93
C GLN A 95 19.81 -1.51 -0.69
N LEU A 96 18.82 -1.82 -1.52
CA LEU A 96 17.45 -1.32 -1.37
C LEU A 96 16.77 -1.89 -0.11
N LEU A 97 17.03 -3.14 0.24
CA LEU A 97 16.57 -3.71 1.50
C LEU A 97 17.19 -2.96 2.69
N ALA A 98 18.51 -2.85 2.71
CA ALA A 98 19.26 -2.25 3.82
C ALA A 98 18.87 -0.78 4.06
N ILE A 99 18.64 0.02 3.00
CA ILE A 99 18.25 1.42 3.17
C ILE A 99 16.88 1.54 3.86
N TYR A 100 15.92 0.66 3.55
CA TYR A 100 14.61 0.68 4.21
C TYR A 100 14.67 0.12 5.63
N GLU A 101 15.47 -0.92 5.91
CA GLU A 101 15.72 -1.41 7.28
C GLU A 101 16.30 -0.31 8.17
N HIS A 102 17.35 0.36 7.70
CA HIS A 102 17.98 1.45 8.44
C HIS A 102 17.07 2.66 8.57
N ARG A 103 16.32 3.03 7.52
CA ARG A 103 15.32 4.12 7.61
C ARG A 103 14.32 3.86 8.73
N VAL A 104 13.74 2.66 8.79
CA VAL A 104 12.73 2.32 9.81
C VAL A 104 13.33 2.33 11.21
N ALA A 105 14.55 1.80 11.39
CA ALA A 105 15.25 1.86 12.67
C ALA A 105 15.54 3.30 13.12
N VAL A 106 16.06 4.14 12.20
CA VAL A 106 16.32 5.57 12.47
C VAL A 106 15.03 6.30 12.84
N GLN A 107 13.92 6.05 12.15
CA GLN A 107 12.62 6.63 12.50
C GLN A 107 12.19 6.26 13.93
N GLY A 108 12.39 5.00 14.34
CA GLY A 108 12.13 4.57 15.71
C GLY A 108 13.00 5.30 16.73
N PHE A 109 14.31 5.44 16.47
CA PHE A 109 15.22 6.18 17.34
C PHE A 109 14.85 7.67 17.44
N VAL A 110 14.46 8.31 16.32
CA VAL A 110 13.99 9.71 16.31
C VAL A 110 12.73 9.88 17.16
N TRP A 111 11.81 8.91 17.13
CA TRP A 111 10.58 8.95 17.93
C TRP A 111 10.75 8.40 19.36
N GLY A 112 11.92 7.88 19.73
CA GLY A 112 12.15 7.29 21.03
C GLY A 112 11.34 6.02 21.31
N ILE A 113 11.01 5.25 20.26
CA ILE A 113 10.25 4.00 20.36
C ILE A 113 11.13 2.79 20.02
N ASN A 114 10.73 1.61 20.49
CA ASN A 114 11.41 0.37 20.15
C ASN A 114 10.92 -0.17 18.79
N SER A 115 11.76 -0.08 17.75
CA SER A 115 11.46 -0.65 16.42
C SER A 115 11.52 -2.17 16.36
N PHE A 116 11.95 -2.84 17.42
CA PHE A 116 12.30 -4.27 17.41
C PHE A 116 11.36 -5.14 18.26
N ASP A 117 10.29 -4.56 18.84
CA ASP A 117 9.24 -5.33 19.49
C ASP A 117 7.92 -5.30 18.70
N GLN A 118 7.02 -6.24 19.04
CA GLN A 118 5.71 -6.37 18.40
C GLN A 118 4.63 -6.85 19.37
N TRP A 119 4.61 -6.32 20.60
CA TRP A 119 3.68 -6.80 21.66
C TRP A 119 2.21 -6.75 21.27
N GLY A 120 1.82 -5.83 20.38
CA GLY A 120 0.44 -5.67 19.91
C GLY A 120 -0.16 -6.91 19.21
N VAL A 121 0.65 -7.89 18.79
CA VAL A 121 0.14 -9.10 18.09
C VAL A 121 -0.37 -10.19 19.04
N GLU A 122 -0.01 -10.13 20.32
CA GLU A 122 -0.24 -11.25 21.25
C GLU A 122 -1.71 -11.40 21.67
N LEU A 123 -2.45 -10.29 21.79
CA LEU A 123 -3.87 -10.34 22.15
C LEU A 123 -4.69 -11.09 21.09
N GLY A 124 -4.45 -10.83 19.81
CA GLY A 124 -5.14 -11.51 18.71
C GLY A 124 -4.89 -13.02 18.71
N LYS A 125 -3.63 -13.44 18.93
CA LYS A 125 -3.25 -14.87 19.03
C LYS A 125 -3.94 -15.56 20.20
N SER A 126 -4.00 -14.90 21.36
CA SER A 126 -4.69 -15.41 22.55
C SER A 126 -6.18 -15.60 22.30
N LEU A 127 -6.87 -14.58 21.78
CA LEU A 127 -8.29 -14.63 21.47
C LEU A 127 -8.62 -15.68 20.41
N ALA A 128 -7.82 -15.80 19.35
CA ALA A 128 -7.99 -16.82 18.33
C ALA A 128 -7.84 -18.24 18.90
N THR A 129 -6.91 -18.43 19.85
CA THR A 129 -6.74 -19.72 20.55
C THR A 129 -7.96 -20.07 21.41
N GLN A 130 -8.58 -19.08 22.08
CA GLN A 130 -9.82 -19.28 22.83
C GLN A 130 -10.98 -19.68 21.90
N VAL A 131 -11.16 -18.98 20.78
CA VAL A 131 -12.18 -19.31 19.77
C VAL A 131 -11.94 -20.72 19.21
N ARG A 132 -10.69 -21.09 18.90
CA ARG A 132 -10.34 -22.43 18.43
C ARG A 132 -10.73 -23.52 19.45
N LYS A 133 -10.45 -23.31 20.74
CA LYS A 133 -10.83 -24.25 21.81
C LYS A 133 -12.35 -24.38 21.91
N GLN A 134 -13.08 -23.27 21.86
CA GLN A 134 -14.54 -23.29 21.87
C GLN A 134 -15.10 -24.05 20.67
N LEU A 135 -14.61 -23.78 19.45
CA LEU A 135 -15.07 -24.48 18.24
C LEU A 135 -14.86 -25.99 18.35
N HIS A 136 -13.70 -26.41 18.87
CA HIS A 136 -13.43 -27.83 19.11
C HIS A 136 -14.38 -28.42 20.16
N ALA A 137 -14.60 -27.74 21.28
CA ALA A 137 -15.51 -28.19 22.33
C ALA A 137 -16.97 -28.31 21.84
N SER A 138 -17.45 -27.29 21.11
CA SER A 138 -18.80 -27.31 20.54
C SER A 138 -18.97 -28.40 19.48
N ARG A 139 -17.97 -28.65 18.63
CA ARG A 139 -18.07 -29.70 17.59
C ARG A 139 -17.95 -31.11 18.16
N VAL A 140 -16.96 -31.36 19.02
CA VAL A 140 -16.64 -32.72 19.49
C VAL A 140 -17.47 -33.14 20.69
N LYS A 141 -17.76 -32.20 21.60
CA LYS A 141 -18.44 -32.48 22.88
C LYS A 141 -19.87 -31.94 22.93
N GLY A 142 -20.30 -31.16 21.93
CA GLY A 142 -21.63 -30.54 21.92
C GLY A 142 -21.79 -29.40 22.93
N GLU A 143 -20.69 -28.84 23.45
CA GLU A 143 -20.76 -27.77 24.45
C GLU A 143 -21.29 -26.44 23.85
N PRO A 144 -22.15 -25.69 24.57
CA PRO A 144 -22.64 -24.40 24.10
C PRO A 144 -21.54 -23.34 24.03
N VAL A 145 -21.73 -22.31 23.20
CA VAL A 145 -20.80 -21.19 23.10
C VAL A 145 -20.88 -20.29 24.35
N GLU A 146 -19.77 -20.17 25.07
CA GLU A 146 -19.68 -19.40 26.32
C GLU A 146 -18.38 -18.59 26.40
N GLY A 147 -18.31 -17.62 27.32
CA GLY A 147 -17.10 -16.81 27.54
C GLY A 147 -16.84 -15.71 26.50
N PHE A 148 -17.73 -15.50 25.54
CA PHE A 148 -17.65 -14.42 24.54
C PHE A 148 -18.71 -13.35 24.77
N ASN A 149 -18.45 -12.13 24.29
CA ASN A 149 -19.47 -11.07 24.27
C ASN A 149 -20.67 -11.48 23.41
N PHE A 150 -21.79 -10.78 23.57
CA PHE A 150 -23.07 -11.12 22.93
C PHE A 150 -22.97 -11.24 21.40
N SER A 151 -22.29 -10.29 20.74
CA SER A 151 -22.13 -10.28 19.29
C SER A 151 -21.33 -11.48 18.78
N THR A 152 -20.20 -11.77 19.41
CA THR A 152 -19.34 -12.91 19.04
C THR A 152 -20.05 -14.24 19.32
N LYS A 153 -20.73 -14.38 20.47
CA LYS A 153 -21.52 -15.59 20.79
C LYS A 153 -22.59 -15.83 19.73
N THR A 154 -23.36 -14.80 19.39
CA THR A 154 -24.44 -14.90 18.39
C THR A 154 -23.90 -15.36 17.03
N LEU A 155 -22.80 -14.78 16.55
CA LEU A 155 -22.20 -15.16 15.27
C LEU A 155 -21.55 -16.55 15.29
N LEU A 156 -20.88 -16.92 16.37
CA LEU A 156 -20.27 -18.24 16.52
C LEU A 156 -21.33 -19.35 16.58
N THR A 157 -22.42 -19.15 17.31
CA THR A 157 -23.56 -20.08 17.33
C THR A 157 -24.12 -20.27 15.93
N ARG A 158 -24.42 -19.16 15.22
CA ARG A 158 -24.93 -19.23 13.84
C ARG A 158 -23.96 -19.93 12.89
N TYR A 159 -22.65 -19.69 13.03
CA TYR A 159 -21.62 -20.36 12.23
C TYR A 159 -21.61 -21.87 12.47
N LEU A 160 -21.66 -22.31 13.73
CA LEU A 160 -21.69 -23.73 14.08
C LEU A 160 -22.96 -24.43 13.58
N GLU A 161 -24.14 -23.80 13.74
CA GLU A 161 -25.41 -24.33 13.23
C GLU A 161 -25.40 -24.49 11.71
N ALA A 162 -24.92 -23.46 11.00
CA ALA A 162 -24.84 -23.46 9.54
C ALA A 162 -23.77 -24.43 8.97
N THR A 163 -22.89 -24.97 9.81
CA THR A 163 -21.80 -25.87 9.42
C THR A 163 -21.81 -27.17 10.24
N SER A 164 -23.02 -27.64 10.56
CA SER A 164 -23.27 -28.87 11.32
C SER A 164 -22.87 -30.14 10.57
N ASP A 165 -22.70 -30.06 9.26
CA ASP A 165 -22.24 -31.11 8.36
C ASP A 165 -20.70 -31.24 8.30
N VAL A 166 -19.96 -30.27 8.82
CA VAL A 166 -18.48 -30.31 8.84
C VAL A 166 -18.01 -31.35 9.85
N PRO A 167 -17.19 -32.33 9.43
CA PRO A 167 -16.68 -33.39 10.31
C PRO A 167 -15.88 -32.84 11.51
N THR A 168 -15.88 -33.61 12.60
CA THR A 168 -15.17 -33.33 13.86
C THR A 168 -13.69 -33.60 13.80
#